data_AF-A0A5B9W2V2-F1
#
_entry.id   AF-A0A5B9W2V2-F1
#
_cell.length_a   1.000
_cell.length_b   1.000
_cell.length_c   1.000
_cell.angle_alpha   90.00
_cell.angle_beta   90.00
_cell.angle_gamma   90.00
#
_symmetry.space_group_name_H-M   'P 1'
#
loop_
_entity.id
_entity.type
_entity.pdbx_description
1 polymer ?
#
loop_
_entity_poly.entity_id
_entity_poly.type
_entity_poly.pdbx_seq_one_letter_code
_entity_poly.pdbx_strand_id
1 'polypeptide(L)'
;MIAIPRRRAAARFALLPLVAALAGCGGTPAPAVAPQEQARQTLDQALAAWAEGKTVDAVKAGSPSILVEDPQWKKGVALKKFEVRGEGKPSGAERVFTVKLTLSDSGKEKTQEVDYKVGTSPIFTVFRSMF
;
A
#
# COMPACT_ATOMS: atom_id res chain seq x y z
N MET A 1 -6.12 -52.70 73.87
CA MET A 1 -6.30 -51.52 73.00
C MET A 1 -4.99 -51.30 72.25
N ILE A 2 -4.94 -51.69 70.97
CA ILE A 2 -3.74 -51.61 70.12
C ILE A 2 -4.02 -50.57 69.03
N ALA A 3 -3.22 -49.51 68.99
CA ALA A 3 -3.39 -48.38 68.09
C ALA A 3 -2.89 -48.73 66.68
N ILE A 4 -3.75 -48.54 65.68
CA ILE A 4 -3.45 -48.76 64.26
C ILE A 4 -2.80 -47.48 63.69
N PRO A 5 -1.53 -47.50 63.23
CA PRO A 5 -0.97 -46.33 62.56
C PRO A 5 -1.49 -46.22 61.12
N ARG A 6 -2.25 -45.15 60.85
CA ARG A 6 -2.59 -44.69 59.50
C ARG A 6 -1.37 -44.05 58.85
N ARG A 7 -0.59 -44.80 58.08
CA ARG A 7 0.35 -44.21 57.10
C ARG A 7 -0.33 -44.15 55.74
N ARG A 8 -1.01 -43.05 55.46
CA ARG A 8 -1.45 -42.73 54.09
C ARG A 8 -0.24 -42.25 53.31
N ALA A 9 0.38 -43.16 52.58
CA ALA A 9 1.26 -42.84 51.47
C ALA A 9 0.41 -42.21 50.35
N ALA A 10 0.71 -40.98 49.97
CA ALA A 10 0.46 -40.44 48.63
C ALA A 10 1.10 -39.05 48.50
N ALA A 11 2.44 -39.01 48.44
CA ALA A 11 3.11 -37.94 47.74
C ALA A 11 3.05 -38.28 46.25
N ARG A 12 2.16 -37.63 45.50
CA ARG A 12 2.20 -37.62 44.03
C ARG A 12 1.93 -36.21 43.54
N PHE A 13 3.04 -35.48 43.40
CA PHE A 13 3.32 -34.48 42.37
C PHE A 13 2.10 -34.06 41.52
N ALA A 14 1.45 -32.96 41.91
CA ALA A 14 0.53 -32.24 41.04
C ALA A 14 1.30 -31.05 40.46
N LEU A 15 2.00 -31.29 39.35
CA LEU A 15 2.74 -30.27 38.61
C LEU A 15 2.45 -30.43 37.11
N LEU A 16 2.16 -29.28 36.49
CA LEU A 16 1.88 -29.01 35.08
C LEU A 16 0.43 -29.14 34.59
N PRO A 17 -0.26 -28.00 34.47
CA PRO A 17 -1.02 -27.67 33.27
C PRO A 17 -0.44 -26.38 32.67
N LEU A 18 0.58 -26.44 31.80
CA LEU A 18 1.03 -25.24 31.08
C LEU A 18 1.85 -25.52 29.81
N VAL A 19 1.33 -26.33 28.88
CA VAL A 19 1.95 -26.46 27.55
C VAL A 19 0.87 -26.49 26.46
N ALA A 20 0.19 -25.37 26.25
CA ALA A 20 -0.73 -25.20 25.10
C ALA A 20 -0.81 -23.76 24.56
N ALA A 21 0.17 -22.89 24.81
CA ALA A 21 0.09 -21.47 24.46
C ALA A 21 1.16 -20.98 23.46
N LEU A 22 1.89 -21.86 22.76
CA LEU A 22 2.99 -21.46 21.85
C LEU A 22 2.69 -21.61 20.35
N ALA A 23 1.51 -22.10 19.94
CA ALA A 23 1.13 -22.18 18.54
C ALA A 23 0.41 -20.89 18.11
N GLY A 24 1.13 -19.76 18.01
CA GLY A 24 0.48 -18.49 17.70
C GLY A 24 1.34 -17.36 17.15
N CYS A 25 2.62 -17.58 16.83
CA CYS A 25 3.46 -16.52 16.25
C CYS A 25 3.89 -16.87 14.82
N GLY A 26 2.91 -17.14 13.96
CA GLY A 26 3.10 -17.15 12.51
C GLY A 26 2.90 -15.73 11.99
N GLY A 27 3.91 -14.86 12.11
CA GLY A 27 3.85 -13.51 11.57
C GLY A 27 3.77 -13.55 10.05
N THR A 28 2.73 -12.94 9.47
CA THR A 28 2.66 -12.77 8.01
C THR A 28 3.84 -11.93 7.53
N PRO A 29 4.57 -12.35 6.48
CA PRO A 29 5.63 -11.54 5.90
C PRO A 29 5.10 -10.15 5.54
N ALA A 30 5.93 -9.12 5.73
CA ALA A 30 5.60 -7.79 5.22
C ALA A 30 5.35 -7.87 3.70
N PRO A 31 4.36 -7.12 3.17
CA PRO A 31 4.09 -7.13 1.75
C PRO A 31 5.31 -6.64 0.97
N ALA A 32 5.56 -7.25 -0.18
CA ALA A 32 6.65 -6.83 -1.06
C ALA A 32 6.38 -5.40 -1.58
N VAL A 33 7.43 -4.57 -1.55
CA VAL A 33 7.38 -3.22 -2.13
C VAL A 33 7.18 -3.31 -3.64
N ALA A 34 6.36 -2.43 -4.20
CA ALA A 34 6.23 -2.26 -5.65
C ALA A 34 7.61 -2.13 -6.35
N PRO A 35 7.93 -3.00 -7.32
CA PRO A 35 9.18 -2.93 -8.07
C PRO A 35 9.32 -1.55 -8.74
N GLN A 36 10.51 -0.96 -8.62
CA GLN A 36 10.77 0.42 -9.06
C GLN A 36 10.32 0.68 -10.50
N GLU A 37 10.82 -0.11 -11.45
CA GLU A 37 10.54 0.09 -12.88
C GLU A 37 9.05 -0.08 -13.20
N GLN A 38 8.40 -1.10 -12.61
CA GLN A 38 6.98 -1.35 -12.85
C GLN A 38 6.11 -0.24 -12.26
N ALA A 39 6.45 0.26 -11.06
CA ALA A 39 5.76 1.39 -10.44
C ALA A 39 5.96 2.67 -11.26
N ARG A 40 7.19 2.91 -11.75
CA ARG A 40 7.48 4.06 -12.61
C ARG A 40 6.68 4.02 -13.91
N GLN A 41 6.66 2.88 -14.60
CA GLN A 41 5.88 2.69 -15.82
C GLN A 41 4.37 2.88 -15.58
N THR A 42 3.85 2.36 -14.47
CA THR A 42 2.44 2.52 -14.08
C THR A 42 2.08 3.99 -13.88
N LEU A 43 2.93 4.74 -13.19
CA LEU A 43 2.76 6.18 -12.98
C LEU A 43 2.82 6.96 -14.30
N ASP A 44 3.83 6.69 -15.12
CA ASP A 44 4.01 7.38 -16.40
C ASP A 44 2.83 7.11 -17.34
N GLN A 45 2.31 5.87 -17.39
CA GLN A 45 1.13 5.54 -18.17
C GLN A 45 -0.12 6.31 -17.70
N ALA A 46 -0.35 6.38 -16.38
CA ALA A 46 -1.48 7.14 -15.84
C ALA A 46 -1.34 8.64 -16.13
N LEU A 47 -0.18 9.24 -15.88
CA LEU A 47 0.02 10.68 -16.11
C LEU A 47 0.03 11.05 -17.60
N ALA A 48 0.53 10.18 -18.48
CA ALA A 48 0.41 10.36 -19.93
C ALA A 48 -1.06 10.35 -20.37
N ALA A 49 -1.85 9.39 -19.88
CA ALA A 49 -3.28 9.35 -20.16
C ALA A 49 -4.01 10.62 -19.69
N TRP A 50 -3.64 11.15 -18.52
CA TRP A 50 -4.18 12.43 -18.05
C TRP A 50 -3.78 13.60 -18.97
N ALA A 51 -2.52 13.65 -19.39
CA ALA A 51 -2.03 14.70 -20.31
C ALA A 51 -2.71 14.63 -21.69
N GLU A 52 -3.10 13.44 -22.14
CA GLU A 52 -3.90 13.20 -23.34
C GLU A 52 -5.40 13.56 -23.16
N GLY A 53 -5.82 13.92 -21.94
CA GLY A 53 -7.21 14.29 -21.63
C GLY A 53 -8.13 13.10 -21.38
N LYS A 54 -7.61 11.90 -21.17
CA LYS A 54 -8.42 10.72 -20.78
C LYS A 54 -8.96 10.91 -19.35
N THR A 55 -10.09 10.29 -19.06
CA THR A 55 -10.66 10.26 -17.70
C THR A 55 -10.05 9.13 -16.86
N VAL A 56 -10.17 9.23 -15.53
CA VAL A 56 -9.74 8.13 -14.64
C VAL A 56 -10.51 6.82 -14.91
N ASP A 57 -11.76 6.89 -15.34
CA ASP A 57 -12.56 5.71 -15.70
C ASP A 57 -12.06 5.07 -17.00
N ALA A 58 -11.61 5.87 -17.98
CA ALA A 58 -11.01 5.35 -19.20
C ALA A 58 -9.69 4.60 -18.91
N VAL A 59 -8.90 5.10 -17.97
CA VAL A 59 -7.66 4.44 -17.51
C VAL A 59 -7.97 3.15 -16.75
N LYS A 60 -8.99 3.15 -15.89
CA LYS A 60 -9.45 1.96 -15.18
C LYS A 60 -9.99 0.89 -16.13
N ALA A 61 -10.70 1.27 -17.20
CA ALA A 61 -11.20 0.35 -18.21
C ALA A 61 -10.13 -0.12 -19.22
N GLY A 62 -8.92 0.44 -19.17
CA GLY A 62 -7.82 0.11 -20.06
C GLY A 62 -7.12 -1.20 -19.73
N SER A 63 -6.06 -1.49 -20.50
CA SER A 63 -5.16 -2.63 -20.27
C SER A 63 -3.71 -2.15 -20.25
N PRO A 64 -2.99 -2.26 -19.12
CA PRO A 64 -3.47 -2.72 -17.82
C PRO A 64 -4.53 -1.78 -17.22
N SER A 65 -5.45 -2.34 -16.42
CA SER A 65 -6.40 -1.55 -15.62
C SER A 65 -5.63 -0.89 -14.47
N ILE A 66 -5.63 0.45 -14.42
CA ILE A 66 -4.99 1.22 -13.35
C ILE A 66 -6.08 1.97 -12.57
N LEU A 67 -6.17 1.72 -11.27
CA LEU A 67 -7.06 2.47 -10.39
C LEU A 67 -6.39 3.79 -9.98
N VAL A 68 -6.98 4.91 -10.40
CA VAL A 68 -6.42 6.24 -10.15
C VAL A 68 -7.28 7.03 -9.18
N GLU A 69 -6.65 7.62 -8.16
CA GLU A 69 -7.28 8.55 -7.22
C GLU A 69 -6.51 9.88 -7.23
N ASP A 70 -6.94 10.81 -8.09
CA ASP A 70 -6.49 12.20 -8.10
C ASP A 70 -7.70 13.15 -8.18
N PRO A 71 -7.93 14.00 -7.16
CA PRO A 71 -9.08 14.92 -7.15
C PRO A 71 -9.05 15.98 -8.23
N GLN A 72 -7.87 16.44 -8.65
CA GLN A 72 -7.78 17.45 -9.72
C GLN A 72 -8.17 16.81 -11.05
N TRP A 73 -7.68 15.59 -11.30
CA TRP A 73 -8.05 14.83 -12.49
C TRP A 73 -9.55 14.49 -12.49
N LYS A 74 -10.10 14.01 -11.36
CA LYS A 74 -11.53 13.73 -11.21
C LYS A 74 -12.42 14.96 -11.39
N LYS A 75 -11.91 16.16 -11.13
CA LYS A 75 -12.60 17.44 -11.39
C LYS A 75 -12.47 17.92 -12.84
N GLY A 76 -11.77 17.18 -13.70
CA GLY A 76 -11.57 17.54 -15.10
C GLY A 76 -10.47 18.56 -15.34
N VAL A 77 -9.61 18.84 -14.35
CA VAL A 77 -8.46 19.74 -14.54
C VAL A 77 -7.49 19.10 -15.54
N ALA A 78 -7.03 19.86 -16.53
CA ALA A 78 -6.14 19.34 -17.58
C ALA A 78 -4.69 19.31 -17.09
N LEU A 79 -3.98 18.20 -17.32
CA LEU A 79 -2.54 18.12 -17.13
C LEU A 79 -1.83 18.56 -18.42
N LYS A 80 -1.03 19.62 -18.35
CA LYS A 80 -0.26 20.14 -19.49
C LYS A 80 1.13 19.52 -19.58
N LYS A 81 1.76 19.29 -18.44
CA LYS A 81 3.10 18.72 -18.34
C LYS A 81 3.27 18.02 -17.00
N PHE A 82 4.04 16.94 -16.98
CA PHE A 82 4.51 16.32 -15.75
C PHE A 82 6.01 16.02 -15.83
N GLU A 83 6.66 15.95 -14.67
CA GLU A 83 8.05 15.54 -14.52
C GLU A 83 8.18 14.73 -13.23
N VAL A 84 8.53 13.46 -13.37
CA VAL A 84 8.76 12.55 -12.23
C VAL A 84 10.19 12.71 -11.72
N ARG A 85 10.34 12.94 -10.41
CA ARG A 85 11.65 13.13 -9.76
C ARG A 85 12.21 11.80 -9.26
N GLY A 86 13.45 11.50 -9.63
CA GLY A 86 14.20 10.35 -9.14
C GLY A 86 13.53 9.01 -9.43
N GLU A 87 13.79 8.05 -8.54
CA GLU A 87 13.40 6.64 -8.70
C GLU A 87 12.22 6.23 -7.79
N GLY A 88 11.71 7.16 -7.00
CA GLY A 88 10.67 6.92 -6.00
C GLY A 88 11.16 6.12 -4.79
N LYS A 89 10.54 6.35 -3.63
CA LYS A 89 10.93 5.77 -2.35
C LYS A 89 9.97 4.65 -1.92
N PRO A 90 10.45 3.52 -1.38
CA PRO A 90 9.59 2.51 -0.76
C PRO A 90 8.70 3.10 0.33
N SER A 91 7.43 2.70 0.38
CA SER A 91 6.49 3.02 1.47
C SER A 91 5.46 1.90 1.63
N GLY A 92 5.66 1.03 2.62
CA GLY A 92 4.84 -0.18 2.77
C GLY A 92 4.93 -1.07 1.52
N ALA A 93 3.79 -1.45 0.95
CA ALA A 93 3.71 -2.20 -0.31
C ALA A 93 3.88 -1.32 -1.56
N GLU A 94 3.87 0.00 -1.40
CA GLU A 94 3.82 0.97 -2.49
C GLU A 94 5.19 1.64 -2.70
N ARG A 95 5.31 2.37 -3.80
CA ARG A 95 6.43 3.29 -4.05
C ARG A 95 5.91 4.70 -4.26
N VAL A 96 6.54 5.67 -3.60
CA VAL A 96 6.15 7.07 -3.63
C VAL A 96 7.04 7.86 -4.56
N PHE A 97 6.45 8.54 -5.54
CA PHE A 97 7.14 9.41 -6.49
C PHE A 97 6.72 10.85 -6.31
N THR A 98 7.68 11.75 -6.19
CA THR A 98 7.42 13.20 -6.28
C THR A 98 7.35 13.60 -7.74
N VAL A 99 6.27 14.30 -8.11
CA VAL A 99 5.98 14.70 -9.48
C VAL A 99 5.66 16.18 -9.52
N LYS A 100 6.36 16.89 -10.40
CA LYS A 100 6.02 18.28 -10.74
C LYS A 100 4.96 18.26 -11.84
N LEU A 101 3.77 18.77 -11.53
CA LEU A 101 2.65 18.87 -12.46
C LEU A 101 2.44 20.33 -12.87
N THR A 102 2.22 20.57 -14.15
CA THR A 102 1.67 21.81 -14.68
C THR A 102 0.23 21.55 -15.08
N LEU A 103 -0.70 22.10 -14.30
CA LEU A 103 -2.14 21.94 -14.51
C LEU A 103 -2.73 23.19 -15.14
N SER A 104 -3.76 23.03 -15.96
CA SER A 104 -4.58 24.12 -16.48
C SER A 104 -6.01 23.97 -15.95
N ASP A 105 -6.41 24.92 -15.12
CA ASP A 105 -7.77 25.03 -14.58
C ASP A 105 -8.38 26.34 -15.03
N SER A 106 -9.49 26.26 -15.75
CA SER A 106 -10.23 27.44 -16.22
C SER A 106 -9.35 28.44 -17.01
N GLY A 107 -8.40 27.91 -17.79
CA GLY A 107 -7.47 28.70 -18.61
C GLY A 107 -6.26 29.27 -17.87
N LYS A 108 -6.13 29.05 -16.55
CA LYS A 108 -4.96 29.45 -15.77
C LYS A 108 -4.05 28.26 -15.53
N GLU A 109 -2.76 28.44 -15.81
CA GLU A 109 -1.76 27.42 -15.52
C GLU A 109 -1.21 27.57 -14.11
N LYS A 110 -1.10 26.44 -13.40
CA LYS A 110 -0.46 26.35 -12.10
C LYS A 110 0.49 25.17 -12.07
N THR A 111 1.71 25.43 -11.65
CA THR A 111 2.68 24.36 -11.38
C THR A 111 2.71 24.03 -9.90
N GLN A 112 2.75 22.75 -9.57
CA GLN A 112 2.85 22.26 -8.20
C GLN A 112 3.58 20.91 -8.15
N GLU A 113 4.28 20.66 -7.06
CA GLU A 113 4.86 19.35 -6.77
C GLU A 113 3.94 18.57 -5.85
N VAL A 114 3.72 17.30 -6.16
CA VAL A 114 2.92 16.37 -5.35
C VAL A 114 3.50 14.98 -5.38
N ASP A 115 3.18 14.21 -4.35
CA ASP A 115 3.57 12.82 -4.26
C ASP A 115 2.46 11.90 -4.77
N TYR A 116 2.84 10.86 -5.50
CA TYR A 116 1.97 9.74 -5.88
C TYR A 116 2.45 8.46 -5.23
N LYS A 117 1.54 7.75 -4.55
CA LYS A 117 1.73 6.38 -4.11
C LYS A 117 1.32 5.43 -5.22
N VAL A 118 2.21 4.51 -5.57
CA VAL A 118 2.03 3.59 -6.68
C VAL A 118 2.15 2.16 -6.19
N GLY A 119 1.08 1.39 -6.38
CA GLY A 119 1.03 -0.05 -6.15
C GLY A 119 1.01 -0.82 -7.47
N THR A 120 1.58 -2.01 -7.48
CA THR A 120 1.63 -2.89 -8.67
C THR A 120 1.08 -4.29 -8.42
N SER A 121 0.62 -4.60 -7.21
CA SER A 121 0.04 -5.88 -6.84
C SER A 121 -0.92 -5.73 -5.66
N PRO A 122 -2.09 -6.40 -5.65
CA PRO A 122 -2.61 -7.29 -6.71
C PRO A 122 -3.19 -6.53 -7.91
N ILE A 123 -3.33 -5.20 -7.81
CA ILE A 123 -3.82 -4.31 -8.85
C ILE A 123 -2.87 -3.13 -9.01
N PHE A 124 -2.86 -2.51 -10.18
CA PHE A 124 -2.13 -1.26 -10.40
C PHE A 124 -2.91 -0.09 -9.80
N THR A 125 -2.27 0.70 -8.95
CA THR A 125 -2.86 1.88 -8.30
C THR A 125 -1.96 3.10 -8.46
N VAL A 126 -2.57 4.27 -8.65
CA VAL A 126 -1.86 5.56 -8.65
C VAL A 126 -2.69 6.56 -7.84
N PHE A 127 -2.27 6.81 -6.60
CA PHE A 127 -3.01 7.65 -5.67
C PHE A 127 -2.20 8.88 -5.30
N ARG A 128 -2.79 10.06 -5.44
CA ARG A 128 -2.16 11.31 -5.01
C ARG A 128 -2.13 11.36 -3.48
N SER A 129 -0.96 11.60 -2.89
CA SER A 129 -0.84 11.86 -1.45
C SER A 129 -1.53 13.18 -1.10
N MET A 130 -2.37 13.17 -0.06
CA MET A 130 -3.09 14.35 0.43
C MET A 130 -2.51 14.96 1.71
N PHE A 131 -1.34 14.49 2.13
CA PHE A 131 -0.75 14.84 3.43
C PHE A 131 0.73 15.13 3.24
#